data_AF-A0A2D5T2Y9-F1
#
_entry.id   AF-A0A2D5T2Y9-F1
#
_cell.length_a   1.000
_cell.length_b   1.000
_cell.length_c   1.000
_cell.angle_alpha   90.00
_cell.angle_beta   90.00
_cell.angle_gamma   90.00
#
_symmetry.space_group_name_H-M   'P 1'
#
loop_
_entity.id
_entity.type
_entity.pdbx_description
1 polymer ?
#
loop_
_entity_poly.entity_id
_entity_poly.type
_entity_poly.pdbx_seq_one_letter_code
_entity_poly.pdbx_strand_id
1 'polypeptide(L)'
;MNKITLSLLAALSAIPAFADVEYKLSIDQPAHHLGDVKVIFPKTSQAHLDIHLPDWRTGRYEILDLANGIRFFEAKSENGENLQWKKIDKNTWRVHLDEPT
;
A
#
# COMPACT_ATOMS: atom_id res chain seq x y z
N MET A 1 7.29 47.43 32.16
CA MET A 1 6.19 46.49 32.44
C MET A 1 5.50 46.18 31.12
N ASN A 2 6.15 45.35 30.29
CA ASN A 2 5.73 45.09 28.90
C ASN A 2 4.62 44.04 28.89
N LYS A 3 3.41 44.49 28.63
CA LYS A 3 2.27 43.62 28.37
C LYS A 3 2.24 43.34 26.87
N ILE A 4 1.84 42.11 26.54
CA ILE A 4 1.44 41.62 25.21
C ILE A 4 2.61 41.09 24.37
N THR A 5 3.18 39.98 24.83
CA THR A 5 3.89 39.01 23.97
C THR A 5 3.08 37.71 24.02
N LEU A 6 1.89 37.70 23.40
CA LEU A 6 1.02 36.53 23.45
C LEU A 6 0.14 36.47 22.19
N SER A 7 0.73 36.16 21.03
CA SER A 7 0.01 35.70 19.83
C SER A 7 1.02 35.33 18.74
N LEU A 8 1.77 34.24 18.91
CA LEU A 8 2.52 33.65 17.80
C LEU A 8 2.84 32.16 18.06
N LEU A 9 1.83 31.33 18.34
CA LEU A 9 2.06 29.88 18.53
C LEU A 9 0.95 28.97 17.98
N ALA A 10 0.24 29.41 16.94
CA ALA A 10 -0.86 28.62 16.37
C ALA A 10 -0.79 28.45 14.83
N ALA A 11 0.41 28.50 14.24
CA ALA A 11 0.58 28.42 12.78
C ALA A 11 1.50 27.29 12.28
N LEU A 12 1.92 26.35 13.13
CA LEU A 12 2.73 25.19 12.70
C LEU A 12 2.13 23.90 13.26
N SER A 13 1.24 23.26 12.50
CA SER A 13 1.06 21.80 12.55
C SER A 13 0.12 21.34 11.43
N ALA A 14 0.36 21.79 10.20
CA ALA A 14 -0.02 20.98 9.06
C ALA A 14 1.16 20.01 8.81
N ILE A 15 1.18 18.89 9.55
CA ILE A 15 2.04 17.77 9.15
C ILE A 15 1.34 17.18 7.91
N PRO A 16 1.94 17.26 6.71
CA PRO A 16 1.39 16.54 5.58
C PRO A 16 1.39 15.05 5.93
N ALA A 17 0.22 14.42 5.85
CA ALA A 17 0.15 12.97 5.85
C ALA A 17 0.71 12.52 4.48
N PHE A 18 1.99 12.14 4.46
CA PHE A 18 2.55 11.50 3.29
C PHE A 18 1.85 10.15 3.12
N ALA A 19 1.41 9.86 1.89
CA ALA A 19 1.02 8.51 1.55
C ALA A 19 2.31 7.68 1.54
N ASP A 20 2.50 6.90 2.59
CA ASP A 20 3.71 6.11 2.80
C ASP A 20 3.81 4.88 1.86
N VAL A 21 2.85 4.70 0.95
CA VAL A 21 2.81 3.58 0.01
C VAL A 21 3.08 4.09 -1.41
N GLU A 22 4.17 3.62 -2.01
CA GLU A 22 4.52 3.93 -3.40
C GLU A 22 3.93 2.87 -4.35
N TYR A 23 3.30 3.31 -5.42
CA TYR A 23 2.81 2.44 -6.49
C TYR A 23 3.50 2.77 -7.80
N LYS A 24 3.99 1.76 -8.49
CA LYS A 24 4.50 1.87 -9.86
C LYS A 24 3.75 0.89 -10.75
N LEU A 25 3.16 1.41 -11.83
CA LEU A 25 2.56 0.63 -12.90
C LEU A 25 3.44 0.73 -14.14
N SER A 26 3.76 -0.40 -14.75
CA SER A 26 4.51 -0.47 -16.01
C SER A 26 3.81 -1.41 -16.98
N ILE A 27 3.75 -1.05 -18.26
CA ILE A 27 3.10 -1.82 -19.31
C ILE A 27 4.06 -1.84 -20.50
N ASP A 28 4.97 -2.81 -20.49
CA ASP A 28 6.04 -2.89 -21.50
C ASP A 28 5.57 -3.62 -22.76
N GLN A 29 4.66 -4.59 -22.61
CA GLN A 29 4.12 -5.41 -23.70
C GLN A 29 2.58 -5.36 -23.73
N PRO A 30 1.98 -4.25 -24.21
CA PRO A 30 0.53 -4.04 -24.12
C PRO A 30 -0.30 -5.09 -24.88
N ALA A 31 0.27 -5.71 -25.91
CA ALA A 31 -0.38 -6.80 -26.66
C ALA A 31 -0.67 -8.05 -25.80
N HIS A 32 0.02 -8.22 -24.67
CA HIS A 32 -0.18 -9.35 -23.76
C HIS A 32 -1.27 -9.08 -22.71
N HIS A 33 -1.86 -7.88 -22.69
CA HIS A 33 -2.86 -7.47 -21.70
C HIS A 33 -2.41 -7.67 -20.24
N LEU A 34 -1.10 -7.52 -20.00
CA LEU A 34 -0.48 -7.57 -18.68
C LEU A 34 0.15 -6.21 -18.36
N GLY A 35 0.07 -5.83 -17.08
CA GLY A 35 0.79 -4.69 -16.53
C GLY A 35 1.43 -5.10 -15.20
N ASP A 36 2.66 -4.66 -15.00
CA ASP A 36 3.41 -4.91 -13.79
C ASP A 36 3.09 -3.83 -12.76
N VAL A 37 2.55 -4.27 -11.61
CA VAL A 37 2.25 -3.40 -10.48
C VAL A 37 3.25 -3.70 -9.38
N LYS A 38 4.09 -2.72 -9.05
CA LYS A 38 4.97 -2.77 -7.88
C LYS A 38 4.41 -1.85 -6.80
N VAL A 39 4.36 -2.36 -5.57
CA VAL A 39 3.94 -1.61 -4.39
C VAL A 39 5.07 -1.64 -3.37
N ILE A 40 5.44 -0.49 -2.83
CA ILE A 40 6.41 -0.37 -1.73
C ILE A 40 5.65 0.13 -0.52
N PHE A 41 5.63 -0.66 0.54
CA PHE A 41 4.97 -0.34 1.79
C PHE A 41 5.96 0.30 2.77
N PRO A 42 5.48 1.14 3.70
CA PRO A 42 6.34 1.63 4.77
C PRO A 42 6.76 0.51 5.72
N LYS A 43 7.80 0.84 6.46
CA LYS A 43 8.26 0.13 7.65
C LYS A 43 7.10 -0.10 8.64
N THR A 44 7.02 -1.30 9.18
CA THR A 44 5.95 -1.69 10.11
C THR A 44 6.47 -2.60 11.21
N SER A 45 5.93 -2.43 12.42
CA SER A 45 6.20 -3.32 13.56
C SER A 45 5.34 -4.59 13.58
N GLN A 46 4.47 -4.77 12.59
CA GLN A 46 3.60 -5.93 12.48
C GLN A 46 4.37 -7.15 12.00
N ALA A 47 3.95 -8.34 12.45
CA ALA A 47 4.51 -9.62 11.97
C ALA A 47 4.02 -10.01 10.56
N HIS A 48 3.01 -9.30 10.04
CA HIS A 48 2.48 -9.52 8.70
C HIS A 48 1.77 -8.26 8.19
N LEU A 49 1.62 -8.18 6.87
CA LEU A 49 0.83 -7.19 6.17
C LEU A 49 -0.30 -7.90 5.40
N ASP A 50 -1.54 -7.43 5.59
CA ASP A 50 -2.68 -7.86 4.79
C ASP A 50 -2.92 -6.85 3.67
N ILE A 51 -2.64 -7.27 2.45
CA ILE A 51 -2.80 -6.46 1.23
C ILE A 51 -4.17 -6.78 0.64
N HIS A 52 -5.05 -5.78 0.61
CA HIS A 52 -6.42 -5.93 0.14
C HIS A 52 -6.65 -5.20 -1.18
N LEU A 53 -7.15 -5.90 -2.20
CA LEU A 53 -7.62 -5.29 -3.44
C LEU A 53 -9.14 -5.11 -3.36
N PRO A 54 -9.69 -3.90 -3.40
CA PRO A 54 -11.14 -3.70 -3.35
C PRO A 54 -11.87 -4.55 -4.39
N ASP A 55 -13.01 -5.10 -4.01
CA ASP A 55 -13.92 -5.85 -4.88
C ASP A 55 -15.03 -4.95 -5.48
N TRP A 56 -14.84 -3.64 -5.44
CA TRP A 56 -15.76 -2.65 -6.01
C TRP A 56 -14.97 -1.47 -6.55
N ARG A 57 -15.62 -0.63 -7.36
CA ARG A 57 -15.08 0.65 -7.81
C ARG A 57 -16.16 1.72 -7.84
N THR A 58 -15.78 2.96 -7.64
CA THR A 58 -16.70 4.10 -7.67
C THR A 58 -17.50 4.13 -8.98
N GLY A 59 -18.79 4.47 -8.87
CA GLY A 59 -19.72 4.51 -10.00
C GLY A 59 -20.26 3.15 -10.46
N ARG A 60 -19.83 2.03 -9.88
CA ARG A 60 -20.39 0.70 -10.16
C ARG A 60 -20.78 0.00 -8.86
N TYR A 61 -22.08 -0.06 -8.59
CA TYR A 61 -22.66 -0.61 -7.36
C TYR A 61 -22.85 -2.14 -7.45
N GLU A 62 -21.76 -2.84 -7.75
CA GLU A 62 -21.70 -4.30 -7.86
C GLU A 62 -20.41 -4.83 -7.22
N ILE A 63 -20.47 -6.04 -6.66
CA ILE A 63 -19.27 -6.77 -6.23
C ILE A 63 -18.62 -7.38 -7.48
N LEU A 64 -17.32 -7.18 -7.61
CA LEU A 64 -16.48 -7.54 -8.74
C LEU A 64 -15.38 -8.50 -8.29
N ASP A 65 -15.06 -9.47 -9.14
CA ASP A 65 -13.91 -10.34 -8.92
C ASP A 65 -12.63 -9.74 -9.53
N LEU A 66 -12.23 -8.56 -9.05
CA LEU A 66 -11.02 -7.87 -9.55
C LEU A 66 -9.75 -8.66 -9.21
N ALA A 67 -9.75 -9.39 -8.10
CA ALA A 67 -8.64 -10.23 -7.67
C ALA A 67 -8.33 -11.36 -8.67
N ASN A 68 -9.32 -11.81 -9.45
CA ASN A 68 -9.10 -12.77 -10.53
C ASN A 68 -8.29 -12.18 -11.71
N GLY A 69 -7.99 -10.88 -11.73
CA GLY A 69 -7.02 -10.30 -12.66
C GLY A 69 -5.56 -10.44 -12.22
N ILE A 70 -5.30 -10.74 -10.94
CA ILE A 70 -3.93 -10.75 -10.40
C ILE A 70 -3.21 -12.04 -10.81
N ARG A 71 -2.02 -11.87 -11.37
CA ARG A 71 -1.12 -12.96 -11.78
C ARG A 71 0.25 -12.72 -11.15
N PHE A 72 1.02 -13.79 -10.97
CA PHE A 72 2.42 -13.73 -10.54
C PHE A 72 2.66 -12.91 -9.26
N PHE A 73 1.75 -12.97 -8.29
CA PHE A 73 1.91 -12.25 -7.02
C PHE A 73 3.19 -12.74 -6.32
N GLU A 74 4.07 -11.81 -5.99
CA GLU A 74 5.28 -12.02 -5.20
C GLU A 74 5.42 -10.90 -4.17
N ALA A 75 6.08 -11.21 -3.05
CA ALA A 75 6.42 -10.24 -2.03
C ALA A 75 7.91 -10.40 -1.70
N LYS A 76 8.62 -9.29 -1.54
CA LYS A 76 10.06 -9.25 -1.29
C LYS A 76 10.39 -8.32 -0.14
N SER A 77 11.38 -8.68 0.66
CA SER A 77 11.96 -7.81 1.69
C SER A 77 12.77 -6.68 1.06
N GLU A 78 13.20 -5.71 1.87
CA GLU A 78 14.10 -4.62 1.43
C GLU A 78 15.40 -5.17 0.80
N ASN A 79 15.87 -6.33 1.26
CA ASN A 79 17.06 -7.01 0.78
C ASN A 79 16.82 -7.83 -0.51
N GLY A 80 15.58 -7.87 -1.02
CA GLY A 80 15.19 -8.63 -2.21
C GLY A 80 14.89 -10.10 -1.97
N GLU A 81 14.85 -10.55 -0.71
CA GLU A 81 14.50 -11.93 -0.35
C GLU A 81 13.00 -12.16 -0.48
N ASN A 82 12.61 -13.32 -0.99
CA ASN A 82 11.19 -13.65 -1.15
C ASN A 82 10.53 -13.88 0.21
N LEU A 83 9.46 -13.13 0.47
CA LEU A 83 8.64 -13.27 1.67
C LEU A 83 7.55 -14.33 1.46
N GLN A 84 7.25 -15.08 2.52
CA GLN A 84 6.14 -16.02 2.52
C GLN A 84 4.81 -15.25 2.48
N TRP A 85 3.90 -15.68 1.62
CA TRP A 85 2.58 -15.09 1.55
C TRP A 85 1.50 -16.14 1.28
N LYS A 86 0.26 -15.81 1.65
CA LYS A 86 -0.91 -16.62 1.33
C LYS A 86 -2.11 -15.73 1.00
N LYS A 87 -2.93 -16.15 0.03
CA LYS A 87 -4.23 -15.55 -0.19
C LYS A 87 -5.19 -16.07 0.91
N ILE A 88 -5.67 -15.19 1.78
CA ILE A 88 -6.46 -15.59 2.97
C ILE A 88 -7.98 -15.51 2.74
N ASP A 89 -8.41 -14.77 1.73
CA ASP A 89 -9.80 -14.68 1.29
C ASP A 89 -9.88 -14.36 -0.22
N LYS A 90 -11.04 -13.91 -0.71
CA LYS A 90 -11.26 -13.64 -2.15
C LYS A 90 -10.36 -12.55 -2.73
N ASN A 91 -9.91 -11.58 -1.93
CA ASN A 91 -9.20 -10.39 -2.41
C ASN A 91 -8.13 -9.85 -1.45
N THR A 92 -7.73 -10.64 -0.45
CA THR A 92 -6.68 -10.31 0.52
C THR A 92 -5.51 -11.29 0.48
N TRP A 93 -4.30 -10.76 0.42
CA TRP A 93 -3.04 -11.49 0.51
C TRP A 93 -2.34 -11.13 1.82
N ARG A 94 -2.06 -12.12 2.67
CA ARG A 94 -1.23 -11.96 3.86
C ARG A 94 0.22 -12.22 3.51
N VAL A 95 1.08 -11.23 3.68
CA VAL A 95 2.54 -11.33 3.56
C VAL A 95 3.11 -11.41 4.97
N HIS A 96 3.86 -12.47 5.25
CA HIS A 96 4.56 -12.64 6.52
C HIS A 96 5.90 -11.91 6.48
N LEU A 97 6.20 -11.18 7.55
CA LEU A 97 7.46 -10.45 7.70
C LEU A 97 8.35 -11.24 8.67
N ASP A 98 9.60 -11.47 8.29
CA ASP A 98 10.55 -12.20 9.14
C ASP A 98 10.89 -11.39 10.39
N GLU A 99 10.98 -10.06 10.25
CA GLU A 99 11.18 -9.09 11.32
C GLU A 99 10.38 -7.81 11.03
N PRO A 100 10.04 -7.00 12.05
CA PRO A 100 9.60 -5.61 11.87
C PRO A 100 10.48 -4.86 10.86
N THR A 101 9.87 -4.34 9.80
CA THR A 101 10.59 -3.72 8.67
C THR A 101 10.92 -2.26 8.94
#